data_AF-A0A496W4X4-F1
#
_entry.id   AF-A0A496W4X4-F1
#
_cell.length_a   1.000
_cell.length_b   1.000
_cell.length_c   1.000
_cell.angle_alpha   90.00
_cell.angle_beta   90.00
_cell.angle_gamma   90.00
#
_symmetry.space_group_name_H-M   'P 1'
#
loop_
_entity.id
_entity.type
_entity.pdbx_description
1 polymer ?
#
loop_
_entity_poly.entity_id
_entity_poly.type
_entity_poly.pdbx_seq_one_letter_code
_entity_poly.pdbx_strand_id
1 'polypeptide(L)' 'MRIISMMTATQNPTQEIFKEIQQTPVEYLPILLRIVKSYREAVTLNTASDSFRQGWKETLSGDTHPISSLWDDIDAL' A
#
# COMPACT_ATOMS: atom_id res chain seq x y z
N MET A 1 -25.06 -32.14 1.43
CA MET A 1 -24.88 -30.82 2.08
C MET A 1 -23.59 -30.88 2.90
N ARG A 2 -22.46 -30.37 2.39
CA ARG A 2 -21.17 -30.43 3.10
C ARG A 2 -21.12 -29.27 4.10
N ILE A 3 -20.91 -29.63 5.36
CA ILE A 3 -20.74 -28.75 6.49
C ILE A 3 -19.50 -27.89 6.23
N ILE A 4 -19.67 -26.58 6.30
CA ILE A 4 -18.62 -25.58 6.15
C ILE A 4 -17.58 -25.85 7.24
N SER A 5 -16.42 -26.35 6.83
CA SER A 5 -15.31 -26.65 7.73
C SER A 5 -14.93 -25.39 8.49
N MET A 6 -15.16 -25.40 9.80
CA MET A 6 -14.47 -24.52 10.72
C MET A 6 -12.98 -24.86 10.70
N MET A 7 -12.13 -23.88 11.03
CA MET A 7 -10.67 -23.95 11.25
C MET A 7 -9.80 -23.77 9.99
N THR A 8 -9.23 -22.57 9.84
CA THR A 8 -7.78 -22.47 9.67
C THR A 8 -7.28 -21.48 10.69
N ALA A 9 -6.47 -21.97 11.64
CA ALA A 9 -5.72 -21.19 12.61
C ALA A 9 -5.11 -19.95 11.94
N THR A 10 -5.12 -18.82 12.66
CA THR A 10 -4.48 -17.55 12.28
C THR A 10 -3.11 -17.81 11.65
N GLN A 11 -3.06 -17.90 10.32
CA GLN A 11 -1.79 -17.98 9.60
C GLN A 11 -1.16 -16.62 9.81
N ASN A 12 0.03 -16.58 10.41
CA ASN A 12 0.77 -15.34 10.54
C ASN A 12 1.33 -15.00 9.14
N PRO A 13 0.79 -14.01 8.43
CA PRO A 13 1.15 -13.76 7.03
C PRO A 13 2.65 -13.47 6.88
N THR A 14 3.27 -12.89 7.91
CA THR A 14 4.71 -12.65 7.98
C THR A 14 5.52 -13.95 7.95
N GLN A 15 5.04 -15.00 8.63
CA GLN A 15 5.74 -16.30 8.65
C GLN A 15 5.66 -17.00 7.29
N GLU A 16 4.52 -16.90 6.59
CA GLU A 16 4.37 -17.45 5.24
C GLU A 16 5.28 -16.74 4.25
N ILE A 17 5.30 -15.40 4.27
CA ILE A 17 6.20 -14.59 3.43
C ILE A 17 7.66 -14.97 3.69
N PHE A 18 8.06 -15.14 4.95
CA PHE A 18 9.42 -15.53 5.28
C PHE A 18 9.78 -16.91 4.70
N LYS A 19 8.85 -17.87 4.78
CA LYS A 19 9.04 -19.21 4.23
C LYS A 19 9.25 -19.19 2.71
N GLU A 20 8.45 -18.42 1.98
CA GLU A 20 8.58 -18.26 0.52
C GLU A 20 9.92 -17.60 0.14
N ILE A 21 10.36 -16.59 0.90
CA ILE A 21 11.68 -15.96 0.68
C ILE A 21 12.81 -16.96 0.88
N GLN A 22 12.74 -17.82 1.91
CA GLN A 22 13.76 -18.85 2.16
C GLN A 22 13.83 -19.91 1.05
N GLN A 23 12.71 -20.16 0.35
CA GLN A 23 12.64 -21.14 -0.74
C GLN A 23 12.97 -20.54 -2.11
N THR A 24 13.13 -19.22 -2.20
CA THR A 24 13.46 -18.53 -3.44
C THR A 24 14.93 -18.79 -3.82
N PRO A 25 15.23 -19.21 -5.07
CA PRO A 25 16.61 -19.39 -5.51
C PRO A 25 17.40 -18.07 -5.41
N VAL A 26 18.67 -18.17 -5.01
CA VAL A 26 19.51 -17.03 -4.64
C VAL A 26 19.65 -15.99 -5.75
N GLU A 27 19.64 -16.43 -7.00
CA GLU A 27 19.72 -15.59 -8.20
C GLU A 27 18.50 -14.67 -8.39
N TYR A 28 17.36 -15.00 -7.78
CA TYR A 28 16.13 -14.18 -7.83
C TYR A 28 15.93 -13.30 -6.58
N LEU A 29 16.72 -13.48 -5.52
CA LEU A 29 16.62 -12.63 -4.32
C LEU A 29 16.84 -11.13 -4.60
N PRO A 30 17.77 -10.71 -5.49
CA PRO A 30 17.95 -9.29 -5.79
C PRO A 30 16.71 -8.64 -6.41
N ILE A 31 16.02 -9.34 -7.31
CA ILE A 31 14.79 -8.83 -7.94
C ILE A 31 13.62 -8.84 -6.96
N LEU A 32 13.50 -9.88 -6.13
CA LEU A 32 12.48 -9.95 -5.08
C LEU A 32 12.67 -8.79 -4.06
N LEU A 33 13.90 -8.50 -3.66
CA LEU A 33 14.20 -7.38 -2.78
C LEU A 33 13.79 -6.04 -3.39
N ARG A 34 13.99 -5.86 -4.71
CA ARG A 34 13.55 -4.66 -5.42
C ARG A 34 12.03 -4.52 -5.36
N ILE A 35 11.29 -5.60 -5.62
CA ILE A 35 9.82 -5.61 -5.57
C ILE A 35 9.33 -5.22 -4.17
N VAL A 36 9.89 -5.84 -3.12
CA VAL A 36 9.50 -5.54 -1.73
C VAL A 36 9.78 -4.09 -1.36
N LYS A 37 10.92 -3.53 -1.78
CA LYS A 37 11.25 -2.12 -1.55
C LYS A 37 10.27 -1.19 -2.25
N SER A 38 9.99 -1.42 -3.53
CA SER A 38 9.04 -0.62 -4.31
C SER A 38 7.62 -0.71 -3.76
N TYR A 39 7.19 -1.90 -3.32
CA TYR A 39 5.90 -2.06 -2.66
C TYR A 39 5.83 -1.27 -1.36
N ARG A 40 6.85 -1.39 -0.49
CA ARG A 40 6.94 -0.62 0.75
C ARG A 40 6.87 0.88 0.47
N GLU A 41 7.61 1.38 -0.51
CA GLU A 41 7.58 2.79 -0.91
C GLU A 41 6.19 3.22 -1.40
N ALA A 42 5.49 2.37 -2.16
CA ALA A 42 4.15 2.66 -2.66
C ALA A 42 3.08 2.69 -1.56
N VAL A 43 3.19 1.84 -0.54
CA VAL A 43 2.21 1.77 0.56
C VAL A 43 2.56 2.66 1.74
N THR A 44 3.83 3.09 1.85
CA THR A 44 4.24 4.03 2.89
C THR A 44 3.71 5.39 2.50
N LEU A 45 2.77 5.91 3.29
CA LEU A 45 2.31 7.28 3.14
C LEU A 45 3.51 8.24 3.18
N ASN A 46 3.47 9.26 2.33
CA ASN A 46 4.39 10.37 2.43
C ASN A 46 4.44 10.90 3.87
N THR A 47 5.62 11.29 4.32
CA THR A 47 5.71 11.94 5.63
C THR A 47 4.85 13.19 5.64
N ALA A 48 4.36 13.63 6.80
CA ALA A 48 3.60 14.87 6.89
C ALA A 48 4.36 16.07 6.28
N SER A 49 5.69 16.07 6.40
CA SER A 49 6.57 17.07 5.76
C SER A 49 6.53 16.98 4.24
N ASP A 50 6.60 15.78 3.67
CA ASP A 50 6.59 15.59 2.21
C ASP A 50 5.21 15.93 1.62
N SER A 51 4.14 15.49 2.30
CA SER A 51 2.76 15.85 1.96
C SER A 51 2.54 17.36 2.00
N PHE A 52 3.06 18.05 3.04
CA PHE A 52 2.96 19.50 3.14
C PHE A 52 3.75 20.22 2.04
N ARG A 53 4.98 19.79 1.77
CA ARG A 53 5.81 20.36 0.69
C ARG A 53 5.13 20.20 -0.67
N GLN A 54 4.49 19.06 -0.91
CA GLN A 54 3.77 18.81 -2.14
C GLN A 54 2.52 19.69 -2.26
N GLY A 55 1.66 19.72 -1.23
CA GLY A 55 0.47 20.58 -1.21
C GLY A 55 0.83 22.07 -1.34
N TRP A 56 1.96 22.50 -0.77
CA TRP A 56 2.46 23.87 -0.92
C TRP A 56 2.86 24.19 -2.37
N LYS A 57 3.50 23.25 -3.08
CA LYS A 57 3.83 23.42 -4.50
C LYS A 57 2.57 23.49 -5.36
N GLU A 58 1.62 22.58 -5.14
CA GLU A 58 0.34 22.52 -5.86
C GLU A 58 -0.47 23.82 -5.67
N THR A 59 -0.48 24.34 -4.44
CA THR A 59 -1.08 25.64 -4.13
C THR A 59 -0.41 26.79 -4.91
N LEU A 60 0.93 26.82 -4.94
CA LEU A 60 1.68 27.86 -5.66
C LEU A 60 1.54 27.76 -7.18
N SER A 61 1.36 26.57 -7.74
CA SER A 61 1.14 26.36 -9.17
C SER A 61 -0.32 26.53 -9.59
N GLY A 62 -1.24 26.72 -8.63
CA GLY A 62 -2.67 26.78 -8.89
C GLY A 62 -3.29 25.42 -9.25
N ASP A 63 -2.56 24.32 -9.02
CA ASP A 63 -3.00 22.94 -9.24
C ASP A 63 -3.87 22.51 -8.05
N THR A 64 -5.04 23.14 -7.94
CA THR A 64 -5.97 22.99 -6.83
C THR A 64 -7.39 22.87 -7.35
N HIS A 65 -8.23 22.16 -6.60
CA HIS A 65 -9.65 22.04 -6.91
C HIS A 65 -10.47 23.09 -6.14
N PRO A 66 -11.56 23.63 -6.73
CA PRO A 66 -12.47 24.53 -6.02
C PRO A 66 -13.06 23.89 -4.77
N ILE A 67 -13.19 24.65 -3.68
CA ILE A 67 -13.79 24.13 -2.44
C ILE A 67 -15.24 23.67 -2.63
N SER A 68 -15.95 24.24 -3.61
CA SER A 68 -17.31 23.85 -3.95
C SER A 68 -17.42 22.43 -4.47
N SER A 69 -16.35 21.88 -5.07
CA SER A 69 -16.32 20.51 -5.59
C SER A 69 -15.81 19.47 -4.60
N LEU A 70 -15.55 19.87 -3.35
CA LEU A 70 -14.96 18.98 -2.33
C LEU A 70 -15.87 17.78 -2.01
N TRP A 71 -17.19 17.94 -2.14
CA TRP A 71 -18.19 16.96 -1.74
C TRP A 71 -18.85 16.21 -2.90
N ASP A 72 -18.52 16.56 -4.15
CA ASP A 72 -19.25 16.12 -5.35
C ASP A 72 -19.32 14.58 -5.51
N ASP A 73 -18.38 13.83 -4.92
CA ASP A 73 -18.29 12.35 -5.01
C ASP A 73 -18.54 11.62 -3.67
N ILE A 74 -18.94 12.35 -2.61
CA ILE A 74 -19.13 11.78 -1.26
C ILE A 74 -20.61 11.38 -1.00
N ASP A 75 -21.55 11.82 -1.84
CA ASP A 75 -23.00 11.60 -1.67
C ASP A 75 -23.52 10.21 -2.10
N ALA A 76 -22.65 9.20 -2.24
CA ALA A 76 -23.05 7.81 -2.48
C ALA A 76 -23.05 6.98 -1.18
N LEU A 77 -24.00 7.27 -0.27
CA LEU A 77 -24.34 6.43 0.87
C LEU A 77 -25.84 6.10 0.90
#